data_AF-A0A178MFV9-F1
#
_entry.id   AF-A0A178MFV9-F1
#
_cell.length_a   1.000
_cell.length_b   1.000
_cell.length_c   1.000
_cell.angle_alpha   90.00
_cell.angle_beta   90.00
_cell.angle_gamma   90.00
#
_symmetry.space_group_name_H-M   'P 1'
#
loop_
_entity.id
_entity.type
_entity.pdbx_description
1 polymer ?
#
loop_
_entity_poly.entity_id
_entity_poly.type
_entity_poly.pdbx_seq_one_letter_code
_entity_poly.pdbx_strand_id
1 'polypeptide(L)'
;MTATYDPIAPIALAAIEHMNSDHADAVLAYARGLAGIAWAEMALVTRLEASGIELRVTGNGQTTTVRIPFEPPLTHADQLRPTLVQLAQRARQQLSSVTFIASPAPQRDANSAQQLLNMIATRRSFALNDIAPDPIDLANVALMLEAANWAPSHGQTEPWRFAVYSGEARQTLSDAFGAAYRLLNPDQPAGSPGEASQRNRVWQAPVWIAIGMRPNPKRPEWEELIATGCAVQNLHLMASALGLAGKWTSGACAIHPHVAEIVGFAPDTRLLGFFYTGQPASGDWPRGQRRSLDGKVVWHGGRPLPN
;
A
#
# COMPACT_ATOMS: atom_id res chain seq x y z
N MET A 1 40.75 37.79 -9.94
CA MET A 1 39.91 36.60 -9.65
C MET A 1 38.86 36.54 -10.73
N THR A 2 39.05 35.68 -11.74
CA THR A 2 38.08 35.50 -12.82
C THR A 2 36.83 34.86 -12.24
N ALA A 3 35.68 35.53 -12.33
CA ALA A 3 34.40 34.95 -11.97
C ALA A 3 34.19 33.71 -12.85
N THR A 4 34.19 32.53 -12.22
CA THR A 4 33.93 31.27 -12.90
C THR A 4 32.50 31.34 -13.46
N TYR A 5 32.36 31.29 -14.78
CA TYR A 5 31.07 31.30 -15.45
C TYR A 5 30.26 30.07 -15.01
N ASP A 6 29.09 30.29 -14.40
CA ASP A 6 28.17 29.21 -14.07
C ASP A 6 27.36 28.86 -15.34
N PRO A 7 27.51 27.63 -15.88
CA PRO A 7 26.86 27.23 -17.13
C PRO A 7 25.32 27.23 -17.07
N ILE A 8 24.72 27.21 -15.88
CA ILE A 8 23.25 27.22 -15.73
C ILE A 8 22.69 28.60 -15.36
N ALA A 9 23.53 29.62 -15.11
CA ALA A 9 23.07 30.95 -14.70
C ALA A 9 21.96 31.55 -15.59
N PRO A 10 22.00 31.41 -16.94
CA PRO A 10 20.95 31.98 -17.80
C PRO A 10 19.56 31.36 -17.61
N ILE A 11 19.48 30.12 -17.10
CA ILE A 11 18.22 29.38 -16.95
C ILE A 11 17.81 29.14 -15.49
N ALA A 12 18.69 29.46 -14.54
CA ALA A 12 18.51 29.13 -13.13
C ALA A 12 17.23 29.74 -12.53
N LEU A 13 16.95 31.02 -12.81
CA LEU A 13 15.77 31.70 -12.25
C LEU A 13 14.45 31.06 -12.70
N ALA A 14 14.30 30.83 -14.01
CA ALA A 14 13.11 30.19 -14.56
C ALA A 14 12.94 28.75 -14.03
N ALA A 15 14.04 28.01 -13.85
CA ALA A 15 14.00 26.69 -13.26
C ALA A 15 13.59 26.71 -11.79
N ILE A 16 14.03 27.70 -11.00
CA ILE A 16 13.64 27.88 -9.60
C ILE A 16 12.13 28.11 -9.50
N GLU A 17 11.58 29.04 -10.29
CA GLU A 17 10.15 29.35 -10.30
C GLU A 17 9.31 28.11 -10.65
N HIS A 18 9.68 27.42 -11.74
CA HIS A 18 9.01 26.20 -12.17
C HIS A 18 9.07 25.08 -11.12
N MET A 19 10.23 24.87 -10.49
CA MET A 19 10.36 23.86 -9.44
C MET A 19 9.49 24.16 -8.23
N ASN A 20 9.40 25.43 -7.84
CA ASN A 20 8.60 25.85 -6.68
C ASN A 20 7.08 25.83 -6.97
N SER A 21 6.66 26.09 -8.20
CA SER A 21 5.23 26.09 -8.56
C SER A 21 4.70 24.70 -8.90
N ASP A 22 5.39 23.98 -9.78
CA ASP A 22 4.85 22.79 -10.45
C ASP A 22 5.37 21.49 -9.81
N HIS A 23 6.44 21.59 -9.02
CA HIS A 23 7.16 20.45 -8.45
C HIS A 23 7.47 20.62 -6.96
N ALA A 24 6.61 21.33 -6.22
CA ALA A 24 6.76 21.53 -4.78
C ALA A 24 6.87 20.20 -3.99
N ASP A 25 6.22 19.13 -4.46
CA ASP A 25 6.33 17.78 -3.92
C ASP A 25 7.76 17.22 -4.06
N ALA A 26 8.41 17.44 -5.21
CA ALA A 26 9.78 17.03 -5.45
C ALA A 26 10.76 17.84 -4.61
N VAL A 27 10.54 19.15 -4.46
CA VAL A 27 11.37 20.02 -3.60
C VAL A 27 11.26 19.61 -2.14
N LEU A 28 10.06 19.28 -1.65
CA LEU A 28 9.87 18.71 -0.31
C LEU A 28 10.54 17.34 -0.17
N ALA A 29 10.47 16.50 -1.20
CA ALA A 29 11.15 15.21 -1.20
C ALA A 29 12.68 15.38 -1.10
N TYR A 30 13.27 16.37 -1.76
CA TYR A 30 14.70 16.69 -1.61
C TYR A 30 15.07 16.98 -0.15
N ALA A 31 14.29 17.85 0.50
CA ALA A 31 14.52 18.23 1.90
C ALA A 31 14.43 17.02 2.85
N ARG A 32 13.40 16.17 2.69
CA ARG A 32 13.19 15.01 3.56
C ARG A 32 14.15 13.86 3.25
N GLY A 33 14.24 13.49 1.98
CA GLY A 33 14.99 12.32 1.51
C GLY A 33 16.48 12.57 1.53
N LEU A 34 16.95 13.58 0.79
CA LEU A 34 18.39 13.78 0.56
C LEU A 34 19.07 14.59 1.67
N ALA A 35 18.38 15.58 2.23
CA ALA A 35 18.89 16.42 3.31
C ALA A 35 18.57 15.88 4.72
N GLY A 36 17.78 14.81 4.83
CA GLY A 36 17.44 14.17 6.11
C GLY A 36 16.56 15.02 7.03
N ILE A 37 15.89 16.05 6.51
CA ILE A 37 15.06 16.96 7.31
C ILE A 37 13.65 16.39 7.41
N ALA A 38 13.50 15.36 8.26
CA ALA A 38 12.24 14.62 8.39
C ALA A 38 11.03 15.49 8.80
N TRP A 39 11.29 16.58 9.55
CA TRP A 39 10.26 17.50 10.03
C TRP A 39 9.78 18.52 8.98
N ALA A 40 10.36 18.53 7.78
CA ALA A 40 10.00 19.48 6.73
C ALA A 40 8.51 19.36 6.35
N GLU A 41 7.77 20.47 6.34
CA GLU A 41 6.37 20.52 5.86
C GLU A 41 6.28 21.20 4.49
N MET A 42 7.18 22.17 4.24
CA MET A 42 7.31 22.87 2.98
C MET A 42 8.80 23.13 2.70
N ALA A 43 9.17 23.13 1.42
CA ALA A 43 10.51 23.50 0.98
C ALA A 43 10.42 24.32 -0.32
N LEU A 44 11.31 25.29 -0.45
CA LEU A 44 11.42 26.16 -1.62
C LEU A 44 12.87 26.21 -2.07
N VAL A 45 13.10 26.10 -3.37
CA VAL A 45 14.41 26.37 -3.97
C VAL A 45 14.69 27.87 -3.86
N THR A 46 15.81 28.23 -3.22
CA THR A 46 16.26 29.62 -3.07
C THR A 46 17.45 29.95 -3.96
N ARG A 47 18.24 28.95 -4.33
CA ARG A 47 19.39 29.10 -5.23
C ARG A 47 19.62 27.83 -6.03
N LEU A 48 20.07 27.99 -7.26
CA LEU A 48 20.40 26.91 -8.17
C LEU A 48 21.66 27.28 -8.94
N GLU A 49 22.73 26.53 -8.71
CA GLU A 49 24.06 26.74 -9.30
C GLU A 49 24.55 25.42 -9.91
N ALA A 50 25.53 25.47 -10.80
CA ALA A 50 26.11 24.26 -11.40
C ALA A 50 26.68 23.27 -10.36
N SER A 51 27.00 23.72 -9.15
CA SER A 51 27.48 22.89 -8.06
C SER A 51 26.38 22.34 -7.14
N GLY A 52 25.13 22.78 -7.27
CA GLY A 52 24.03 22.25 -6.45
C GLY A 52 22.80 23.15 -6.35
N ILE A 53 21.85 22.68 -5.54
CA ILE A 53 20.57 23.33 -5.26
C ILE A 53 20.47 23.69 -3.77
N GLU A 54 20.04 24.91 -3.47
CA GLU A 54 19.79 25.39 -2.11
C GLU A 54 18.29 25.49 -1.86
N LEU A 55 17.85 24.96 -0.72
CA LEU A 55 16.47 24.90 -0.30
C LEU A 55 16.29 25.65 1.02
N ARG A 56 15.26 26.48 1.10
CA ARG A 56 14.69 26.94 2.37
C ARG A 56 13.58 25.98 2.78
N VAL A 57 13.71 25.40 3.96
CA VAL A 57 12.83 24.37 4.50
C VAL A 57 12.14 24.89 5.75
N THR A 58 10.82 24.71 5.82
CA THR A 58 9.96 25.16 6.93
C THR A 58 9.08 24.01 7.43
N GLY A 59 8.90 23.92 8.74
CA GLY A 59 8.04 22.93 9.40
C GLY A 59 8.29 22.90 10.91
N ASN A 60 7.33 22.41 11.69
CA ASN A 60 7.43 22.32 13.15
C ASN A 60 7.89 23.65 13.85
N GLY A 61 7.42 24.79 13.34
CA GLY A 61 7.79 26.12 13.86
C GLY A 61 9.26 26.54 13.59
N GLN A 62 9.99 25.80 12.77
CA GLN A 62 11.40 26.07 12.45
C GLN A 62 11.58 26.38 10.95
N THR A 63 12.64 27.12 10.64
CA THR A 63 13.09 27.38 9.27
C THR A 63 14.60 27.15 9.20
N THR A 64 15.05 26.38 8.21
CA THR A 64 16.47 26.17 7.94
C THR A 64 16.76 26.25 6.45
N THR A 65 18.02 26.46 6.08
CA THR A 65 18.50 26.43 4.70
C THR A 65 19.45 25.26 4.55
N VAL A 66 19.27 24.46 3.51
CA VAL A 66 20.12 23.31 3.20
C VAL A 66 20.58 23.33 1.74
N ARG A 67 21.79 22.88 1.48
CA ARG A 67 22.36 22.75 0.13
C ARG A 67 22.55 21.28 -0.21
N ILE A 68 22.06 20.88 -1.38
CA ILE A 68 22.24 19.54 -1.94
C ILE A 68 23.20 19.69 -3.14
N PRO A 69 24.40 19.10 -3.08
CA PRO A 69 25.38 19.22 -4.16
C PRO A 69 24.97 18.41 -5.40
N PHE A 70 25.40 18.87 -6.57
CA PHE A 70 25.42 18.06 -7.78
C PHE A 70 26.77 17.34 -7.89
N GLU A 71 26.74 16.01 -8.00
CA GLU A 71 27.93 15.18 -8.07
C GLU A 71 27.90 14.31 -9.34
N PRO A 72 28.75 14.61 -10.34
CA PRO A 72 29.63 15.78 -10.44
C PRO A 72 28.85 17.10 -10.66
N PRO A 73 29.49 18.28 -10.44
CA PRO A 73 28.93 19.56 -10.84
C PRO A 73 28.60 19.60 -12.34
N LEU A 74 27.57 20.37 -12.70
CA LEU A 74 27.14 20.53 -14.08
C LEU A 74 28.18 21.33 -14.87
N THR A 75 28.45 20.89 -16.09
CA THR A 75 29.32 21.61 -17.02
C THR A 75 28.53 22.29 -18.13
N HIS A 76 27.27 21.88 -18.35
CA HIS A 76 26.38 22.42 -19.39
C HIS A 76 24.93 22.55 -18.90
N ALA A 77 24.18 23.47 -19.49
CA ALA A 77 22.82 23.81 -19.06
C ALA A 77 21.79 22.69 -19.30
N ASP A 78 21.97 21.90 -20.35
CA ASP A 78 21.12 20.77 -20.73
C ASP A 78 21.15 19.63 -19.70
N GLN A 79 22.20 19.55 -18.87
CA GLN A 79 22.32 18.58 -17.79
C GLN A 79 21.43 18.88 -16.58
N LEU A 80 20.88 20.11 -16.46
CA LEU A 80 20.11 20.51 -15.29
C LEU A 80 18.84 19.67 -15.10
N ARG A 81 18.00 19.57 -16.13
CA ARG A 81 16.75 18.81 -16.09
C ARG A 81 16.95 17.34 -15.73
N PRO A 82 17.83 16.57 -16.41
CA PRO A 82 18.04 15.17 -16.04
C PRO A 82 18.61 15.02 -14.62
N THR A 83 19.45 15.96 -14.17
CA THR A 83 19.98 15.95 -12.79
C THR A 83 18.88 16.14 -11.76
N LEU A 84 17.98 17.10 -11.95
CA LEU A 84 16.84 17.31 -11.04
C LEU A 84 15.90 16.10 -11.03
N VAL A 85 15.62 15.49 -12.18
CA VAL A 85 14.82 14.26 -12.25
C VAL A 85 15.50 13.12 -11.48
N GLN A 86 16.80 12.93 -11.64
CA GLN A 86 17.56 11.92 -10.89
C GLN A 86 17.56 12.20 -9.39
N LEU A 87 17.69 13.46 -8.96
CA LEU A 87 17.56 13.83 -7.56
C LEU A 87 16.17 13.50 -7.01
N ALA A 88 15.10 13.73 -7.80
CA ALA A 88 13.74 13.42 -7.37
C ALA A 88 13.51 11.92 -7.22
N GLN A 89 14.05 11.14 -8.17
CA GLN A 89 14.04 9.69 -8.09
C GLN A 89 14.82 9.18 -6.86
N ARG A 90 16.03 9.69 -6.62
CA ARG A 90 16.85 9.32 -5.44
C ARG A 90 16.20 9.73 -4.13
N ALA A 91 15.62 10.93 -4.06
CA ALA A 91 14.91 11.42 -2.88
C ALA A 91 13.70 10.53 -2.55
N ARG A 92 12.89 10.21 -3.57
CA ARG A 92 11.75 9.30 -3.44
C ARG A 92 12.20 7.88 -3.08
N GLN A 93 13.31 7.40 -3.65
CA GLN A 93 13.91 6.11 -3.29
C GLN A 93 14.37 6.06 -1.84
N GLN A 94 14.96 7.14 -1.31
CA GLN A 94 15.36 7.23 0.10
C GLN A 94 14.17 7.34 1.05
N LEU A 95 13.06 7.95 0.60
CA LEU A 95 11.82 8.00 1.35
C LEU A 95 11.02 6.68 1.25
N SER A 96 11.17 5.95 0.15
CA SER A 96 10.52 4.65 -0.10
C SER A 96 11.33 3.47 0.40
N SER A 97 12.65 3.63 0.57
CA SER A 97 13.42 2.77 1.45
C SER A 97 12.86 3.07 2.82
N VAL A 98 11.86 2.28 3.20
CA VAL A 98 11.41 2.09 4.58
C VAL A 98 12.64 2.31 5.41
N THR A 99 12.69 3.43 6.12
CA THR A 99 13.69 3.60 7.15
C THR A 99 13.51 2.32 7.94
N PHE A 100 14.50 1.42 7.87
CA PHE A 100 14.64 0.45 8.92
C PHE A 100 14.81 1.36 10.13
N ILE A 101 13.69 1.71 10.76
CA ILE A 101 13.64 1.94 12.18
C ILE A 101 14.47 0.76 12.63
N ALA A 102 15.67 1.04 13.15
CA ALA A 102 16.43 0.04 13.87
C ALA A 102 15.40 -0.46 14.87
N SER A 103 14.74 -1.58 14.53
CA SER A 103 13.44 -1.87 15.12
C SER A 103 13.79 -2.05 16.57
N PRO A 104 13.34 -1.16 17.47
CA PRO A 104 13.68 -1.32 18.87
C PRO A 104 13.32 -2.75 19.20
N ALA A 105 14.26 -3.49 19.80
CA ALA A 105 14.09 -4.92 20.04
C ALA A 105 12.66 -5.13 20.55
N PRO A 106 11.84 -5.93 19.86
CA PRO A 106 10.41 -5.92 20.08
C PRO A 106 10.15 -6.19 21.56
N GLN A 107 9.33 -5.35 22.19
CA GLN A 107 8.99 -5.51 23.59
C GLN A 107 8.16 -6.79 23.73
N ARG A 108 8.78 -7.85 24.25
CA ARG A 108 8.19 -9.18 24.43
C ARG A 108 7.75 -9.35 25.88
N ASP A 109 6.64 -8.71 26.24
CA ASP A 109 6.05 -8.81 27.57
C ASP A 109 4.56 -9.17 27.54
N ALA A 110 3.96 -9.33 28.72
CA ALA A 110 2.57 -9.71 28.88
C ALA A 110 1.59 -8.67 28.31
N ASN A 111 1.95 -7.38 28.35
CA ASN A 111 1.10 -6.32 27.82
C ASN A 111 1.09 -6.35 26.29
N SER A 112 2.25 -6.45 25.64
CA SER A 112 2.36 -6.64 24.19
C SER A 112 1.62 -7.89 23.73
N ALA A 113 1.75 -9.00 24.47
CA ALA A 113 1.04 -10.24 24.16
C ALA A 113 -0.49 -10.05 24.25
N GLN A 114 -0.98 -9.38 25.28
CA GLN A 114 -2.42 -9.12 25.45
C GLN A 114 -2.96 -8.15 24.39
N GLN A 115 -2.21 -7.11 24.03
CA GLN A 115 -2.58 -6.17 22.96
C GLN A 115 -2.68 -6.87 21.61
N LEU A 116 -1.70 -7.72 21.28
CA LEU A 116 -1.72 -8.53 20.06
C LEU A 116 -2.90 -9.50 20.06
N LEU A 117 -3.13 -10.23 21.16
CA LEU A 117 -4.25 -11.13 21.30
C LEU A 117 -5.58 -10.39 21.13
N ASN A 118 -5.72 -9.20 21.74
CA ASN A 118 -6.91 -8.37 21.58
C ASN A 118 -7.12 -8.00 20.12
N MET A 119 -6.09 -7.55 19.41
CA MET A 119 -6.19 -7.20 17.99
C MET A 119 -6.62 -8.41 17.14
N ILE A 120 -6.00 -9.58 17.35
CA ILE A 120 -6.39 -10.83 16.68
C ILE A 120 -7.85 -11.20 16.99
N ALA A 121 -8.24 -11.06 18.26
CA ALA A 121 -9.56 -11.41 18.74
C ALA A 121 -10.65 -10.42 18.31
N THR A 122 -10.35 -9.15 18.04
CA THR A 122 -11.32 -8.10 17.69
C THR A 122 -11.31 -7.71 16.21
N ARG A 123 -10.32 -8.13 15.41
CA ARG A 123 -10.36 -8.02 13.95
C ARG A 123 -11.58 -8.75 13.37
N ARG A 124 -12.33 -8.08 12.49
CA ARG A 124 -13.61 -8.59 11.95
C ARG A 124 -13.72 -8.37 10.46
N SER A 125 -14.49 -9.27 9.87
CA SER A 125 -14.94 -9.12 8.49
C SER A 125 -16.20 -8.29 8.49
N PHE A 126 -16.17 -7.17 7.78
CA PHE A 126 -17.34 -6.32 7.55
C PHE A 126 -18.08 -6.79 6.31
N ALA A 127 -19.41 -6.71 6.31
CA ALA A 127 -20.14 -6.83 5.06
C ALA A 127 -19.95 -5.56 4.23
N LEU A 128 -20.18 -5.66 2.93
CA LEU A 128 -19.84 -4.58 2.01
C LEU A 128 -20.72 -3.34 2.24
N ASN A 129 -21.97 -3.54 2.68
CA ASN A 129 -22.91 -2.51 3.08
C ASN A 129 -22.59 -1.88 4.45
N ASP A 130 -21.63 -2.42 5.20
CA ASP A 130 -21.17 -1.88 6.48
C ASP A 130 -19.89 -1.04 6.32
N ILE A 131 -19.52 -0.73 5.06
CA ILE A 131 -18.34 0.07 4.71
C ILE A 131 -18.80 1.36 4.02
N ALA A 132 -18.20 2.48 4.41
CA ALA A 132 -18.43 3.76 3.78
C ALA A 132 -17.69 3.83 2.42
N PRO A 133 -18.30 4.37 1.37
CA PRO A 133 -17.70 4.44 0.04
C PRO A 133 -16.64 5.55 -0.09
N ASP A 134 -16.52 6.41 0.92
CA ASP A 134 -15.60 7.55 0.98
C ASP A 134 -14.14 7.13 0.79
N PRO A 135 -13.34 7.87 0.01
CA PRO A 135 -11.92 7.58 -0.16
C PRO A 135 -11.17 7.48 1.17
N ILE A 136 -10.21 6.55 1.23
CA ILE A 136 -9.26 6.42 2.33
C ILE A 136 -7.85 6.78 1.87
N ASP A 137 -6.97 7.15 2.80
CA ASP A 137 -5.56 7.37 2.51
C ASP A 137 -4.90 6.06 2.02
N LEU A 138 -4.33 6.10 0.81
CA LEU A 138 -3.65 4.96 0.21
C LEU A 138 -2.35 4.60 0.94
N ALA A 139 -1.78 5.50 1.76
CA ALA A 139 -0.67 5.16 2.63
C ALA A 139 -1.05 4.05 3.64
N ASN A 140 -2.30 4.03 4.11
CA ASN A 140 -2.80 2.95 4.96
C ASN A 140 -2.88 1.62 4.21
N VAL A 141 -3.26 1.66 2.92
CA VAL A 141 -3.27 0.48 2.05
C VAL A 141 -1.86 -0.03 1.79
N ALA A 142 -0.89 0.85 1.61
CA ALA A 142 0.51 0.47 1.49
C ALA A 142 1.02 -0.20 2.78
N LEU A 143 0.70 0.32 3.96
CA LEU A 143 1.07 -0.29 5.24
C LEU A 143 0.41 -1.65 5.45
N MET A 144 -0.85 -1.80 5.02
CA MET A 144 -1.57 -3.08 4.97
C MET A 144 -0.86 -4.12 4.11
N LEU A 145 -0.36 -3.73 2.93
CA LEU A 145 0.39 -4.59 2.02
C LEU A 145 1.79 -4.91 2.55
N GLU A 146 2.46 -3.96 3.20
CA GLU A 146 3.73 -4.19 3.89
C GLU A 146 3.56 -5.24 5.00
N ALA A 147 2.50 -5.14 5.81
CA ALA A 147 2.19 -6.17 6.81
C ALA A 147 1.95 -7.55 6.15
N ALA A 148 1.30 -7.59 4.99
CA ALA A 148 1.13 -8.82 4.21
C ALA A 148 2.47 -9.44 3.81
N ASN A 149 3.44 -8.60 3.43
CA ASN A 149 4.75 -9.01 2.95
C ASN A 149 5.61 -9.68 4.03
N TRP A 150 5.34 -9.41 5.30
CA TRP A 150 6.00 -10.07 6.45
C TRP A 150 5.42 -11.47 6.78
N ALA A 151 4.58 -12.03 5.91
CA ALA A 151 4.05 -13.38 6.12
C ALA A 151 5.13 -14.46 5.95
N PRO A 152 5.02 -15.59 6.67
CA PRO A 152 5.90 -16.72 6.46
C PRO A 152 5.62 -17.41 5.12
N SER A 153 6.67 -17.84 4.43
CA SER A 153 6.57 -18.72 3.27
C SER A 153 7.67 -19.78 3.30
N HIS A 154 7.30 -21.05 3.08
CA HIS A 154 8.27 -22.14 3.10
C HIS A 154 9.20 -22.02 1.89
N GLY A 155 10.50 -21.92 2.17
CA GLY A 155 11.49 -21.69 1.12
C GLY A 155 11.51 -20.25 0.59
N GLN A 156 10.93 -19.30 1.34
CA GLN A 156 10.98 -17.87 1.05
C GLN A 156 10.45 -17.58 -0.38
N THR A 157 9.32 -18.19 -0.72
CA THR A 157 8.74 -18.14 -2.06
C THR A 157 7.89 -16.90 -2.32
N GLU A 158 7.36 -16.29 -1.25
CA GLU A 158 6.53 -15.08 -1.30
C GLU A 158 5.46 -15.15 -2.41
N PRO A 159 4.55 -16.14 -2.38
CA PRO A 159 3.65 -16.44 -3.50
C PRO A 159 2.59 -15.37 -3.76
N TRP A 160 2.32 -14.52 -2.78
CA TRP A 160 1.25 -13.52 -2.85
C TRP A 160 1.51 -12.51 -3.96
N ARG A 161 0.47 -12.21 -4.75
CA ARG A 161 0.44 -11.11 -5.72
C ARG A 161 -0.77 -10.25 -5.41
N PHE A 162 -0.60 -8.95 -5.44
CA PHE A 162 -1.67 -8.00 -5.14
C PHE A 162 -1.83 -7.00 -6.28
N ALA A 163 -3.07 -6.65 -6.60
CA ALA A 163 -3.38 -5.53 -7.49
C ALA A 163 -4.44 -4.65 -6.81
N VAL A 164 -4.18 -3.35 -6.73
CA VAL A 164 -5.01 -2.40 -5.96
C VAL A 164 -5.84 -1.57 -6.93
N TYR A 165 -7.14 -1.47 -6.65
CA TYR A 165 -8.12 -0.70 -7.42
C TYR A 165 -8.80 0.31 -6.50
N SER A 166 -8.61 1.59 -6.80
CA SER A 166 -9.19 2.72 -6.07
C SER A 166 -9.64 3.81 -7.04
N GLY A 167 -10.52 4.71 -6.60
CA GLY A 167 -11.06 5.76 -7.47
C GLY A 167 -11.73 5.16 -8.71
N GLU A 168 -11.47 5.75 -9.88
CA GLU A 168 -12.01 5.33 -11.17
C GLU A 168 -11.49 3.96 -11.66
N ALA A 169 -10.33 3.49 -11.18
CA ALA A 169 -9.80 2.19 -11.57
C ALA A 169 -10.73 1.02 -11.17
N ARG A 170 -11.63 1.24 -10.21
CA ARG A 170 -12.67 0.28 -9.84
C ARG A 170 -13.67 0.01 -10.97
N GLN A 171 -13.80 0.92 -11.96
CA GLN A 171 -14.63 0.70 -13.15
C GLN A 171 -14.23 -0.58 -13.89
N THR A 172 -12.92 -0.85 -13.99
CA THR A 172 -12.39 -2.10 -14.58
C THR A 172 -12.94 -3.34 -13.87
N LEU A 173 -13.01 -3.32 -12.54
CA LEU A 173 -13.59 -4.42 -11.77
C LEU A 173 -15.12 -4.49 -11.90
N SER A 174 -15.80 -3.34 -11.96
CA SER A 174 -17.25 -3.29 -12.23
C SER A 174 -17.58 -4.02 -13.54
N ASP A 175 -16.86 -3.69 -14.61
CA ASP A 175 -17.08 -4.30 -15.93
C ASP A 175 -16.74 -5.79 -15.92
N ALA A 176 -15.63 -6.18 -15.29
CA ALA A 176 -15.23 -7.58 -15.17
C ALA A 176 -16.26 -8.40 -14.38
N PHE A 177 -16.79 -7.87 -13.26
CA PHE A 177 -17.80 -8.56 -12.46
C PHE A 177 -19.13 -8.68 -13.18
N GLY A 178 -19.55 -7.63 -13.92
CA GLY A 178 -20.73 -7.70 -14.78
C GLY A 178 -20.60 -8.74 -15.88
N ALA A 179 -19.45 -8.77 -16.57
CA ALA A 179 -19.17 -9.77 -17.60
C ALA A 179 -19.12 -11.20 -17.03
N ALA A 180 -18.45 -11.41 -15.90
CA ALA A 180 -18.43 -12.69 -15.20
C ALA A 180 -19.83 -13.15 -14.80
N TYR A 181 -20.70 -12.24 -14.36
CA TYR A 181 -22.09 -12.58 -14.05
C TYR A 181 -22.84 -13.09 -15.29
N ARG A 182 -22.72 -12.42 -16.44
CA ARG A 182 -23.35 -12.87 -17.70
C ARG A 182 -22.86 -14.24 -18.13
N LEU A 183 -21.56 -14.51 -18.00
CA LEU A 183 -20.97 -15.81 -18.34
C LEU A 183 -21.49 -16.94 -17.43
N LEU A 184 -21.70 -16.65 -16.15
CA LEU A 184 -22.26 -17.61 -15.19
C LEU A 184 -23.77 -17.78 -15.29
N ASN A 185 -24.49 -16.85 -15.92
CA ASN A 185 -25.95 -16.82 -16.01
C ASN A 185 -26.41 -16.52 -17.45
N PRO A 186 -26.11 -17.41 -18.42
CA PRO A 186 -26.35 -17.13 -19.84
C PRO A 186 -27.83 -16.96 -20.20
N ASP A 187 -28.74 -17.52 -19.39
CA ASP A 187 -30.19 -17.43 -19.62
C ASP A 187 -30.80 -16.09 -19.14
N GLN A 188 -30.04 -15.26 -18.43
CA GLN A 188 -30.49 -13.96 -17.96
C GLN A 188 -30.21 -12.87 -19.01
N PRO A 189 -31.12 -11.90 -19.20
CA PRO A 189 -30.88 -10.80 -20.13
C PRO A 189 -29.72 -9.92 -19.64
N ALA A 190 -29.01 -9.30 -20.60
CA ALA A 190 -28.02 -8.27 -20.30
C ALA A 190 -28.66 -7.11 -19.51
N GLY A 191 -27.95 -6.63 -18.49
CA GLY A 191 -28.45 -5.61 -17.58
C GLY A 191 -29.48 -6.11 -16.54
N SER A 192 -29.60 -7.44 -16.37
CA SER A 192 -30.44 -8.01 -15.30
C SER A 192 -30.10 -7.44 -13.92
N PRO A 193 -31.04 -7.43 -12.95
CA PRO A 193 -30.78 -6.92 -11.61
C PRO A 193 -29.55 -7.55 -10.92
N GLY A 194 -29.28 -8.83 -11.18
CA GLY A 194 -28.10 -9.51 -10.65
C GLY A 194 -26.79 -9.02 -11.29
N GLU A 195 -26.77 -8.76 -12.60
CA GLU A 195 -25.62 -8.15 -13.26
C GLU A 195 -25.37 -6.73 -12.73
N ALA A 196 -26.41 -5.91 -12.69
CA ALA A 196 -26.33 -4.55 -12.15
C ALA A 196 -25.84 -4.55 -10.70
N SER A 197 -26.32 -5.50 -9.89
CA SER A 197 -25.84 -5.72 -8.52
C SER A 197 -24.33 -6.02 -8.50
N GLN A 198 -23.83 -6.94 -9.34
CA GLN A 198 -22.39 -7.25 -9.38
C GLN A 198 -21.54 -6.06 -9.83
N ARG A 199 -21.97 -5.32 -10.85
CA ARG A 199 -21.29 -4.08 -11.28
C ARG A 199 -21.24 -3.05 -10.16
N ASN A 200 -22.31 -2.94 -9.37
CA ASN A 200 -22.41 -1.94 -8.30
C ASN A 200 -21.56 -2.28 -7.05
N ARG A 201 -21.10 -3.53 -6.88
CA ARG A 201 -20.36 -3.93 -5.66
C ARG A 201 -19.10 -3.11 -5.45
N VAL A 202 -18.34 -2.86 -6.52
CA VAL A 202 -17.02 -2.23 -6.40
C VAL A 202 -17.10 -0.80 -5.85
N TRP A 203 -18.24 -0.14 -6.02
CA TRP A 203 -18.47 1.23 -5.57
C TRP A 203 -18.80 1.37 -4.08
N GLN A 204 -19.19 0.27 -3.42
CA GLN A 204 -19.55 0.27 -2.00
C GLN A 204 -18.34 0.31 -1.07
N ALA A 205 -17.14 -0.02 -1.56
CA ALA A 205 -15.91 0.13 -0.80
C ALA A 205 -14.87 0.91 -1.63
N PRO A 206 -14.15 1.87 -1.03
CA PRO A 206 -13.25 2.79 -1.74
C PRO A 206 -12.04 2.09 -2.37
N VAL A 207 -11.63 0.95 -1.82
CA VAL A 207 -10.46 0.19 -2.27
C VAL A 207 -10.77 -1.30 -2.36
N TRP A 208 -10.35 -1.91 -3.47
CA TRP A 208 -10.38 -3.35 -3.70
C TRP A 208 -8.99 -3.85 -4.03
N ILE A 209 -8.53 -4.89 -3.35
CA ILE A 209 -7.21 -5.48 -3.52
C ILE A 209 -7.41 -6.89 -4.04
N ALA A 210 -7.09 -7.16 -5.31
CA ALA A 210 -7.08 -8.50 -5.85
C ALA A 210 -6.01 -9.34 -5.16
N ILE A 211 -6.33 -10.59 -4.81
CA ILE A 211 -5.45 -11.52 -4.12
C ILE A 211 -5.08 -12.62 -5.11
N GLY A 212 -3.84 -12.63 -5.56
CA GLY A 212 -3.25 -13.66 -6.40
C GLY A 212 -2.29 -14.55 -5.62
N MET A 213 -2.14 -15.79 -6.06
CA MET A 213 -1.07 -16.69 -5.63
C MET A 213 -0.36 -17.22 -6.87
N ARG A 214 0.93 -16.95 -6.98
CA ARG A 214 1.79 -17.53 -8.01
C ARG A 214 2.50 -18.75 -7.41
N PRO A 215 2.16 -19.98 -7.84
CA PRO A 215 2.70 -21.19 -7.23
C PRO A 215 4.17 -21.37 -7.59
N ASN A 216 4.97 -21.82 -6.62
CA ASN A 216 6.31 -22.33 -6.89
C ASN A 216 6.24 -23.84 -7.21
N PRO A 217 6.69 -24.31 -8.38
CA PRO A 217 6.60 -25.73 -8.75
C PRO A 217 7.45 -26.66 -7.88
N LYS A 218 8.38 -26.12 -7.08
CA LYS A 218 9.20 -26.88 -6.11
C LYS A 218 8.54 -26.98 -4.73
N ARG A 219 7.35 -26.39 -4.54
CA ARG A 219 6.60 -26.42 -3.28
C ARG A 219 5.22 -27.04 -3.51
N PRO A 220 4.66 -27.77 -2.54
CA PRO A 220 3.25 -28.15 -2.59
C PRO A 220 2.35 -26.91 -2.67
N GLU A 221 1.39 -26.90 -3.60
CA GLU A 221 0.51 -25.74 -3.82
C GLU A 221 -0.24 -25.33 -2.54
N TRP A 222 -0.60 -26.29 -1.69
CA TRP A 222 -1.30 -26.00 -0.43
C TRP A 222 -0.45 -25.17 0.54
N GLU A 223 0.88 -25.31 0.53
CA GLU A 223 1.78 -24.50 1.35
C GLU A 223 1.81 -23.05 0.86
N GLU A 224 1.85 -22.86 -0.47
CA GLU A 224 1.81 -21.55 -1.10
C GLU A 224 0.46 -20.86 -0.83
N LEU A 225 -0.64 -21.62 -0.89
CA LEU A 225 -1.98 -21.14 -0.57
C LEU A 225 -2.09 -20.69 0.90
N ILE A 226 -1.55 -21.48 1.84
CA ILE A 226 -1.52 -21.10 3.26
C ILE A 226 -0.66 -19.86 3.47
N ALA A 227 0.50 -19.76 2.83
CA ALA A 227 1.36 -18.59 2.90
C ALA A 227 0.64 -17.32 2.41
N THR A 228 -0.08 -17.39 1.28
CA THR A 228 -0.94 -16.28 0.83
C THR A 228 -2.07 -15.99 1.83
N GLY A 229 -2.66 -17.03 2.45
CA GLY A 229 -3.64 -16.85 3.52
C GLY A 229 -3.08 -16.11 4.74
N CYS A 230 -1.85 -16.41 5.15
CA CYS A 230 -1.13 -15.69 6.20
C CYS A 230 -0.88 -14.23 5.81
N ALA A 231 -0.48 -13.96 4.56
CA ALA A 231 -0.31 -12.60 4.05
C ALA A 231 -1.60 -11.77 4.14
N VAL A 232 -2.72 -12.33 3.68
CA VAL A 232 -4.02 -11.64 3.76
C VAL A 232 -4.49 -11.48 5.21
N GLN A 233 -4.16 -12.43 6.10
CA GLN A 233 -4.47 -12.30 7.52
C GLN A 233 -3.66 -11.18 8.20
N ASN A 234 -2.36 -11.05 7.89
CA ASN A 234 -1.55 -9.92 8.37
C ASN A 234 -2.09 -8.58 7.86
N LEU A 235 -2.44 -8.53 6.58
CA LEU A 235 -3.09 -7.38 5.95
C LEU A 235 -4.38 -6.99 6.70
N HIS A 236 -5.23 -7.96 7.04
CA HIS A 236 -6.49 -7.68 7.73
C HIS A 236 -6.26 -7.24 9.18
N LEU A 237 -5.27 -7.79 9.87
CA LEU A 237 -4.89 -7.32 11.21
C LEU A 237 -4.42 -5.86 11.16
N MET A 238 -3.58 -5.50 10.19
CA MET A 238 -3.13 -4.13 9.99
C MET A 238 -4.30 -3.19 9.66
N ALA A 239 -5.22 -3.61 8.77
CA ALA A 239 -6.43 -2.85 8.49
C ALA A 239 -7.22 -2.55 9.77
N SER A 240 -7.46 -3.57 10.61
CA SER A 240 -8.17 -3.39 11.88
C SER A 240 -7.42 -2.50 12.86
N ALA A 241 -6.08 -2.59 12.92
CA ALA A 241 -5.26 -1.74 13.77
C ALA A 241 -5.29 -0.26 13.35
N LEU A 242 -5.44 0.00 12.05
CA LEU A 242 -5.62 1.33 11.48
C LEU A 242 -7.06 1.86 11.59
N GLY A 243 -7.98 1.09 12.21
CA GLY A 243 -9.39 1.45 12.30
C GLY A 243 -10.16 1.28 10.98
N LEU A 244 -9.62 0.53 10.02
CA LEU A 244 -10.28 0.24 8.75
C LEU A 244 -11.11 -1.05 8.81
N ALA A 245 -12.28 -0.99 8.21
CA ALA A 245 -13.13 -2.13 7.93
C ALA A 245 -12.65 -2.84 6.66
N GLY A 246 -12.78 -4.18 6.63
CA GLY A 246 -12.45 -4.92 5.42
C GLY A 246 -12.81 -6.40 5.50
N LYS A 247 -12.76 -7.07 4.35
CA LYS A 247 -13.08 -8.49 4.23
C LYS A 247 -12.50 -9.08 2.94
N TRP A 248 -11.97 -10.29 3.04
CA TRP A 248 -11.71 -11.16 1.89
C TRP A 248 -13.03 -11.79 1.38
N THR A 249 -13.33 -11.57 0.10
CA THR A 249 -14.42 -12.20 -0.65
C THR A 249 -13.89 -13.06 -1.79
N SER A 250 -14.52 -14.20 -2.03
CA SER A 250 -14.18 -15.19 -3.07
C SER A 250 -15.42 -15.73 -3.81
N GLY A 251 -16.49 -14.94 -3.87
CA GLY A 251 -17.72 -15.34 -4.59
C GLY A 251 -17.48 -15.62 -6.08
N ALA A 252 -18.30 -16.48 -6.68
CA ALA A 252 -18.08 -17.04 -8.02
C ALA A 252 -17.76 -16.00 -9.11
N CYS A 253 -18.45 -14.85 -9.14
CA CYS A 253 -18.15 -13.78 -10.09
C CYS A 253 -16.74 -13.19 -9.87
N ALA A 254 -16.34 -12.99 -8.61
CA ALA A 254 -15.07 -12.36 -8.26
C ALA A 254 -13.86 -13.24 -8.56
N ILE A 255 -14.01 -14.57 -8.58
CA ILE A 255 -12.92 -15.51 -8.89
C ILE A 255 -13.07 -16.16 -10.27
N HIS A 256 -13.98 -15.65 -11.11
CA HIS A 256 -14.22 -16.18 -12.44
C HIS A 256 -12.95 -16.05 -13.32
N PRO A 257 -12.63 -17.00 -14.21
CA PRO A 257 -11.45 -16.93 -15.09
C PRO A 257 -11.33 -15.61 -15.87
N HIS A 258 -12.43 -15.10 -16.41
CA HIS A 258 -12.47 -13.79 -17.07
C HIS A 258 -12.01 -12.64 -16.15
N VAL A 259 -12.34 -12.65 -14.86
CA VAL A 259 -11.85 -11.63 -13.91
C VAL A 259 -10.36 -11.80 -13.68
N ALA A 260 -9.86 -13.03 -13.59
CA ALA A 260 -8.43 -13.29 -13.42
C ALA A 260 -7.60 -12.70 -14.57
N GLU A 261 -8.09 -12.77 -15.81
CA GLU A 261 -7.48 -12.13 -16.98
C GLU A 261 -7.44 -10.60 -16.86
N ILE A 262 -8.55 -9.99 -16.44
CA ILE A 262 -8.67 -8.53 -16.31
C ILE A 262 -7.82 -7.97 -15.16
N VAL A 263 -7.61 -8.75 -14.10
CA VAL A 263 -6.76 -8.32 -12.98
C VAL A 263 -5.29 -8.12 -13.40
N GLY A 264 -4.87 -8.72 -14.52
CA GLY A 264 -3.55 -8.47 -15.12
C GLY A 264 -2.40 -9.17 -14.40
N PHE A 265 -2.69 -10.22 -13.62
CA PHE A 265 -1.64 -11.08 -13.10
C PHE A 265 -1.01 -11.92 -14.23
N ALA A 266 0.20 -12.43 -13.98
CA ALA A 266 0.84 -13.36 -14.90
C ALA A 266 -0.03 -14.62 -15.09
N PRO A 267 0.01 -15.29 -16.27
CA PRO A 267 -0.90 -16.41 -16.58
C PRO A 267 -0.82 -17.60 -15.60
N ASP A 268 0.31 -17.76 -14.91
CA ASP A 268 0.53 -18.78 -13.88
C ASP A 268 0.03 -18.37 -12.48
N THR A 269 -0.53 -17.16 -12.34
CA THR A 269 -1.01 -16.63 -11.06
C THR A 269 -2.50 -16.89 -10.91
N ARG A 270 -2.87 -17.59 -9.84
CA ARG A 270 -4.25 -17.91 -9.52
C ARG A 270 -4.91 -16.77 -8.76
N LEU A 271 -6.02 -16.24 -9.27
CA LEU A 271 -6.87 -15.30 -8.54
C LEU A 271 -7.64 -16.03 -7.43
N LEU A 272 -7.42 -15.65 -6.18
CA LEU A 272 -8.07 -16.23 -4.99
C LEU A 272 -9.23 -15.37 -4.45
N GLY A 273 -9.43 -14.17 -5.01
CA GLY A 273 -10.52 -13.27 -4.66
C GLY A 273 -10.01 -11.85 -4.43
N PHE A 274 -10.74 -11.09 -3.62
CA PHE A 274 -10.43 -9.70 -3.32
C PHE A 274 -10.55 -9.41 -1.83
N PHE A 275 -9.67 -8.56 -1.32
CA PHE A 275 -9.87 -7.87 -0.05
C PHE A 275 -10.38 -6.46 -0.34
N TYR A 276 -11.61 -6.14 0.05
CA TYR A 276 -12.07 -4.76 0.03
C TYR A 276 -11.84 -4.11 1.39
N THR A 277 -11.61 -2.80 1.39
CA THR A 277 -11.34 -2.04 2.61
C THR A 277 -11.85 -0.60 2.50
N GLY A 278 -12.20 -0.01 3.65
CA GLY A 278 -12.72 1.35 3.77
C GLY A 278 -12.99 1.73 5.22
N GLN A 279 -13.59 2.89 5.44
CA GLN A 279 -14.06 3.25 6.78
C GLN A 279 -15.31 2.42 7.16
N PRO A 280 -15.48 2.03 8.43
CA PRO A 280 -16.76 1.48 8.89
C PRO A 280 -17.90 2.49 8.67
N ALA A 281 -19.04 2.05 8.17
CA ALA A 281 -20.17 2.95 7.87
C ALA A 281 -20.86 3.51 9.13
N SER A 282 -20.93 2.75 10.22
CA SER A 282 -21.67 3.14 11.44
C SER A 282 -20.81 3.26 12.69
N GLY A 283 -19.47 3.19 12.60
CA GLY A 283 -18.56 3.17 13.74
C GLY A 283 -18.64 1.92 14.64
N ASP A 284 -19.73 1.14 14.53
CA ASP A 284 -19.91 -0.11 15.26
C ASP A 284 -18.99 -1.21 14.72
N TRP A 285 -18.24 -1.83 15.62
CA TRP A 285 -17.39 -2.97 15.29
C TRP A 285 -18.16 -4.30 15.46
N PRO A 286 -18.20 -5.19 14.45
CA PRO A 286 -18.91 -6.45 14.55
C PRO A 286 -18.44 -7.28 15.75
N ARG A 287 -19.38 -7.82 16.53
CA ARG A 287 -19.01 -8.76 17.60
C ARG A 287 -18.71 -10.12 16.99
N GLY A 288 -17.73 -10.82 17.56
CA GLY A 288 -17.36 -12.16 17.12
C GLY A 288 -17.35 -13.09 18.30
N GLN A 289 -17.71 -14.33 18.03
CA GLN A 289 -17.75 -15.39 19.01
C GLN A 289 -16.91 -16.56 18.51
N ARG A 290 -16.28 -17.27 19.45
CA ARG A 290 -15.56 -18.51 19.19
C ARG A 290 -16.02 -19.54 20.21
N ARG A 291 -16.25 -20.77 19.74
CA ARG A 291 -16.42 -21.93 20.63
C ARG A 291 -15.13 -22.18 21.39
N SER A 292 -15.23 -22.84 22.54
CA SER A 292 -14.08 -23.29 23.34
C SER A 292 -12.99 -23.96 22.50
N LEU A 293 -11.76 -23.94 23.01
CA LEU A 293 -10.65 -24.75 22.49
C LEU A 293 -10.84 -26.25 22.79
N ASP A 294 -11.75 -26.60 23.69
CA ASP A 294 -12.10 -27.99 23.98
C ASP A 294 -12.51 -28.72 22.69
N GLY A 295 -11.90 -29.88 22.45
CA GLY A 295 -12.08 -30.66 21.22
C GLY A 295 -11.30 -30.16 20.00
N LYS A 296 -10.58 -29.03 20.09
CA LYS A 296 -9.66 -28.53 19.05
C LYS A 296 -8.18 -28.71 19.41
N VAL A 297 -7.89 -28.99 20.68
CA VAL A 297 -6.52 -29.11 21.21
C VAL A 297 -6.42 -30.36 22.09
N VAL A 298 -5.36 -31.13 21.87
CA VAL A 298 -4.94 -32.25 22.73
C VAL A 298 -3.58 -31.89 23.33
N TRP A 299 -3.49 -31.90 24.65
CA TRP A 299 -2.27 -31.55 25.39
C TRP A 299 -1.50 -32.81 25.79
N HIS A 300 -0.21 -32.87 25.48
CA HIS A 300 0.71 -33.88 25.99
C HIS A 300 1.76 -33.18 26.88
N GLY A 301 1.95 -33.64 28.12
CA GLY A 301 2.93 -33.05 29.06
C GLY A 301 2.38 -31.95 29.99
N GLY A 302 1.06 -31.82 30.10
CA GLY A 302 0.39 -30.92 31.04
C GLY A 302 -0.65 -30.02 30.37
N ARG A 303 -1.84 -29.93 30.95
CA ARG A 303 -2.87 -28.96 30.56
C ARG A 303 -2.76 -27.75 31.50
N PRO A 304 -2.76 -26.51 31.01
CA PRO A 304 -2.87 -25.33 31.87
C PRO A 304 -4.11 -25.48 32.76
N LEU A 305 -3.97 -25.26 34.07
CA LEU A 305 -5.13 -25.26 34.97
C LEU A 305 -6.10 -24.17 34.49
N PRO A 306 -7.43 -24.44 34.49
CA PRO A 306 -8.38 -23.38 34.24
C PRO A 306 -8.21 -22.30 35.32
N ASN A 307 -8.14 -21.03 34.91
CA ASN A 307 -8.28 -19.88 35.81
C ASN A 307 -9.73 -19.75 36.26
#